data_AF-X0TN32-F1
#
_entry.id   AF-X0TN32-F1
#
_cell.length_a   1.000
_cell.length_b   1.000
_cell.length_c   1.000
_cell.angle_alpha   90.00
_cell.angle_beta   90.00
_cell.angle_gamma   90.00
#
_symmetry.space_group_name_H-M   'P 1'
#
loop_
_entity.id
_entity.type
_entity.pdbx_description
1 polymer ?
#
loop_
_entity_poly.entity_id
_entity_poly.type
_entity_poly.pdbx_seq_one_letter_code
_entity_poly.pdbx_strand_id
1 'polypeptide(L)' 'MMGPGQLKLIACEKARAYYDAAHHRKPFIPGETQIPVAGRVYDWHEIWNLVDAS' A
#
# COMPACT_ATOMS: atom_id res chain seq x y z
N MET A 1 -16.31 3.25 -23.83
CA MET A 1 -16.37 3.48 -22.36
C MET A 1 -15.81 2.25 -21.67
N MET A 2 -15.00 2.41 -20.63
CA MET A 2 -14.50 1.27 -19.85
C MET A 2 -15.64 0.65 -19.05
N GLY A 3 -15.66 -0.68 -18.94
CA GLY A 3 -16.66 -1.40 -18.15
C GLY A 3 -16.39 -1.28 -16.63
N PRO A 4 -17.39 -1.56 -15.78
CA PRO A 4 -17.24 -1.46 -14.32
C PRO A 4 -16.12 -2.35 -13.77
N GLY A 5 -15.94 -3.57 -14.31
CA GLY A 5 -14.83 -4.44 -13.93
C GLY A 5 -13.45 -3.90 -14.27
N GLN A 6 -13.31 -3.16 -15.39
CA GLN A 6 -12.04 -2.53 -15.77
C GLN A 6 -11.70 -1.37 -14.83
N LEU A 7 -12.70 -0.58 -14.41
CA LEU A 7 -12.50 0.52 -13.47
C LEU A 7 -12.02 0.01 -12.10
N LYS A 8 -12.62 -1.08 -11.63
CA LYS A 8 -12.22 -1.72 -10.37
C LYS A 8 -10.77 -2.20 -10.40
N LEU A 9 -10.38 -2.88 -11.48
CA LEU A 9 -9.01 -3.34 -11.67
C LEU A 9 -8.02 -2.16 -11.67
N ILE A 10 -8.34 -1.07 -12.36
CA ILE A 10 -7.52 0.15 -12.36
C ILE A 10 -7.40 0.74 -10.96
N ALA A 11 -8.48 0.78 -10.17
CA ALA A 11 -8.44 1.28 -8.80
C ALA A 11 -7.51 0.43 -7.93
N CYS A 12 -7.58 -0.89 -8.05
CA CYS A 12 -6.73 -1.81 -7.31
C CYS A 12 -5.25 -1.69 -7.69
N GLU A 13 -4.94 -1.58 -8.99
CA GLU A 13 -3.57 -1.35 -9.45
C GLU A 13 -3.00 0.00 -8.96
N LYS A 14 -3.83 1.05 -8.92
CA LYS A 14 -3.43 2.33 -8.30
C LYS A 14 -3.19 2.20 -6.81
N ALA A 15 -3.96 1.38 -6.11
CA ALA A 15 -3.79 1.13 -4.68
C ALA A 15 -2.45 0.43 -4.39
N ARG A 16 -2.06 -0.53 -5.24
CA ARG A 16 -0.72 -1.14 -5.19
C ARG A 16 0.39 -0.12 -5.41
N ALA A 17 0.29 0.69 -6.47
CA ALA A 17 1.29 1.73 -6.76
C ALA A 17 1.40 2.75 -5.60
N TYR A 18 0.27 3.07 -4.97
CA TYR A 18 0.25 3.92 -3.78
C TYR A 18 1.00 3.28 -2.60
N TYR A 19 0.78 1.98 -2.34
CA TYR A 19 1.48 1.28 -1.27
C TYR A 19 3.00 1.42 -1.41
N ASP A 20 3.53 1.16 -2.60
CA ASP A 20 4.97 1.23 -2.88
C ASP A 20 5.53 2.65 -2.66
N ALA A 21 4.81 3.68 -3.12
CA ALA A 21 5.22 5.07 -2.94
C ALA A 21 5.19 5.52 -1.47
N ALA A 22 4.12 5.16 -0.75
CA ALA A 22 3.90 5.57 0.64
C ALA A 22 4.81 4.81 1.63
N HIS A 23 5.11 3.54 1.36
CA HIS A 23 5.87 2.66 2.25
C HIS A 23 7.27 2.36 1.71
N HIS A 24 7.80 3.22 0.83
CA HIS A 24 9.18 3.10 0.38
C HIS A 24 10.12 2.99 1.59
N ARG A 25 11.10 2.08 1.50
CA ARG A 25 12.05 1.86 2.60
C ARG A 25 12.92 3.10 2.76
N LYS A 26 12.80 3.74 3.91
CA LYS A 26 13.73 4.78 4.35
C LYS A 26 15.02 4.13 4.84
N PRO A 27 16.20 4.72 4.59
CA PRO A 27 17.44 4.21 5.14
C PRO A 27 17.40 4.28 6.67
N PHE A 28 17.97 3.26 7.31
CA PHE A 28 18.15 3.23 8.76
C PHE A 28 19.42 3.99 9.14
N ILE A 29 19.29 4.93 10.07
CA ILE A 29 20.39 5.72 10.65
C ILE A 29 20.48 5.38 12.15
N PRO A 30 21.59 4.76 12.61
CA PRO A 30 21.78 4.43 14.01
C PRO A 30 21.69 5.65 14.93
N GLY A 31 20.93 5.55 16.03
CA GLY A 31 20.75 6.63 16.98
C GLY A 31 19.74 7.71 16.58
N GLU A 32 19.28 7.72 15.32
CA GLU A 32 18.32 8.72 14.81
C GLU A 32 17.00 8.09 14.37
N THR A 33 17.06 6.97 13.64
CA THR A 33 15.86 6.31 13.14
C THR A 33 15.09 5.68 14.30
N GLN A 34 13.88 6.18 14.52
CA GLN A 34 13.00 5.60 15.53
C GLN A 34 12.55 4.20 15.09
N ILE A 35 12.73 3.24 15.99
CA ILE A 35 12.26 1.87 15.79
C ILE A 35 10.94 1.71 16.55
N PRO A 36 9.81 1.61 15.85
CA PRO A 36 8.55 1.30 16.51
C PRO A 36 8.62 -0.10 17.12
N VAL A 37 8.31 -0.21 18.42
CA VAL A 37 8.33 -1.49 19.17
C VAL A 37 7.05 -2.32 18.98
N ALA A 38 6.03 -1.72 18.35
CA ALA A 38 4.76 -2.35 18.04
C ALA A 38 4.18 -1.72 16.78
N GLY A 39 3.33 -2.47 16.08
CA GLY A 39 2.66 -2.03 14.87
C GLY A 39 2.24 -3.20 14.01
N ARG A 40 1.23 -3.00 13.17
CA ARG A 40 0.83 -3.97 12.16
C ARG A 40 1.79 -3.89 10.98
N VAL A 41 2.36 -5.03 10.59
CA VAL A 41 3.06 -5.18 9.32
C VAL A 41 2.07 -5.70 8.31
N TYR A 42 1.90 -4.97 7.22
CA TYR A 42 1.04 -5.34 6.10
C TYR A 42 1.73 -5.04 4.79
N ASP A 43 1.20 -5.58 3.70
CA ASP A 43 1.69 -5.35 2.35
C ASP A 43 0.61 -4.73 1.45
N TRP A 44 0.94 -4.59 0.16
CA TRP A 44 0.01 -4.02 -0.83
C TRP A 44 -1.26 -4.85 -1.00
N HIS A 45 -1.25 -6.16 -0.70
CA HIS A 45 -2.43 -7.01 -0.86
C HIS A 45 -3.53 -6.59 0.10
N GLU A 46 -3.18 -6.12 1.31
CA GLU A 46 -4.20 -5.65 2.25
C GLU A 46 -4.91 -4.39 1.76
N ILE A 47 -4.16 -3.43 1.20
CA ILE A 47 -4.77 -2.22 0.61
C ILE A 47 -5.58 -2.59 -0.63
N TRP A 48 -5.08 -3.52 -1.46
CA TRP A 48 -5.83 -4.06 -2.60
C TRP A 48 -7.17 -4.65 -2.15
N ASN A 49 -7.17 -5.54 -1.16
CA ASN A 49 -8.37 -6.20 -0.66
C ASN A 49 -9.37 -5.22 -0.06
N LEU A 50 -8.88 -4.14 0.59
CA LEU A 50 -9.74 -3.07 1.09
C LEU A 50 -10.46 -2.34 -0.06
N VAL A 51 -9.74 -2.01 -1.13
CA VAL A 51 -10.31 -1.34 -2.30
C VAL A 51 -11.23 -2.27 -3.09
N ASP A 52 -10.87 -3.55 -3.19
CA ASP A 52 -11.68 -4.55 -3.88
C ASP A 52 -12.99 -4.86 -3.14
N ALA A 53 -13.02 -4.73 -1.82
CA ALA A 53 -14.23 -4.94 -1.02
C ALA A 53 -15.21 -3.75 -1.02
N SER A 54 -14.83 -2.61 -1.61
CA SER A 54 -15.67 -1.41 -1.74
C SER A 54 -16.54 -1.46 -3.00
#